data_AF-A0A3D5LBK9-F1
#
_entry.id   AF-A0A3D5LBK9-F1
#
_cell.length_a   1.000
_cell.length_b   1.000
_cell.length_c   1.000
_cell.angle_alpha   90.00
_cell.angle_beta   90.00
_cell.angle_gamma   90.00
#
_symmetry.space_group_name_H-M   'P 1'
#
loop_
_entity.id
_entity.type
_entity.pdbx_description
1 polymer ?
#
loop_
_entity_poly.entity_id
_entity_poly.type
_entity_poly.pdbx_seq_one_letter_code
_entity_poly.pdbx_strand_id
1 'polypeptide(L)' 'YIIDHDYTGKTYPRSEQVRRCGNAVCPPIPAALVRANLPELCIAERTPNMRMEAEQTGQLRFA' A
#
# COMPACT_ATOMS: atom_id res chain seq x y z
N TYR A 1 7.14 1.62 2.62
CA TYR A 1 5.69 1.86 2.80
C TYR A 1 5.17 2.67 1.64
N ILE A 2 3.91 2.51 1.27
CA ILE A 2 3.21 3.32 0.27
C ILE A 2 2.00 3.91 0.99
N ILE A 3 2.11 5.16 1.44
CA ILE A 3 1.11 5.85 2.29
C ILE A 3 0.99 7.29 1.78
N ASP A 4 0.61 7.44 0.52
CA ASP A 4 0.58 8.71 -0.19
C ASP A 4 -0.81 9.35 -0.23
N HIS A 5 -1.89 8.57 -0.06
CA HIS A 5 -3.27 9.07 -0.05
C HIS A 5 -4.08 8.51 1.13
N ASP A 6 -5.13 9.22 1.51
CA ASP A 6 -6.16 8.74 2.43
C ASP A 6 -7.23 7.91 1.73
N TYR A 7 -8.23 7.45 2.51
CA TYR A 7 -9.33 6.63 2.01
C TYR A 7 -10.29 7.37 1.06
N THR A 8 -10.20 8.70 0.97
CA THR A 8 -10.95 9.54 0.03
C THR A 8 -10.15 9.87 -1.23
N GLY A 9 -8.89 9.42 -1.31
CA GLY A 9 -7.99 9.72 -2.42
C GLY A 9 -7.26 11.05 -2.28
N LYS A 10 -7.28 11.70 -1.10
CA LYS A 10 -6.54 12.95 -0.87
C LYS A 10 -5.09 12.65 -0.48
N THR A 11 -4.14 13.34 -1.10
CA THR A 11 -2.70 13.17 -0.82
C THR A 11 -2.34 13.57 0.60
N TYR A 12 -1.49 12.76 1.27
CA TYR A 12 -0.89 13.09 2.56
C TYR A 12 0.34 14.00 2.42
N PRO A 13 0.43 15.09 3.22
CA PRO A 13 1.67 15.83 3.38
C PRO A 13 2.80 14.95 3.94
N ARG A 14 4.05 15.27 3.62
CA ARG A 14 5.23 14.48 4.05
C ARG A 14 5.29 14.25 5.56
N SER A 15 4.93 15.25 6.37
CA SER A 15 4.89 15.14 7.84
C SER A 15 3.92 14.04 8.31
N GLU A 16 2.75 13.93 7.66
CA GLU A 16 1.78 12.89 7.96
C GLU A 16 2.25 11.51 7.51
N GLN A 17 2.91 11.41 6.35
CA GLN A 17 3.50 10.16 5.87
C GLN A 17 4.56 9.65 6.85
N VAL A 18 5.45 10.53 7.33
CA VAL A 18 6.48 10.19 8.33
C VAL A 18 5.84 9.75 9.65
N ARG A 19 4.82 10.46 10.14
CA ARG A 19 4.09 10.08 11.35
C ARG A 19 3.47 8.68 11.23
N ARG A 20 2.88 8.35 10.08
CA ARG A 20 2.28 7.02 9.84
C ARG A 20 3.33 5.93 9.71
N CYS A 21 4.41 6.20 8.97
CA CYS A 21 5.57 5.32 8.88
C CYS A 21 6.12 4.96 10.27
N GLY A 22 6.26 5.95 11.16
CA GLY A 22 6.73 5.75 12.53
C GLY A 22 5.80 4.94 13.43
N ASN A 23 4.50 4.84 13.10
CA ASN A 23 3.54 3.99 13.80
C ASN A 23 3.35 2.61 13.14
N ALA A 24 3.97 2.37 12.00
CA ALA A 24 3.88 1.10 11.27
C ALA A 24 5.03 0.16 11.67
N VAL A 25 4.81 -1.15 11.48
CA VAL A 25 5.86 -2.16 11.68
C VAL A 25 6.90 -2.08 10.57
N CYS A 26 8.18 -2.09 10.93
CA CYS A 26 9.31 -2.05 9.99
C CYS A 26 9.26 -3.22 8.98
N PRO A 27 9.18 -3.00 7.64
CA PRO A 27 8.91 -4.06 6.67
C PRO A 27 9.98 -5.18 6.55
N PRO A 28 11.31 -4.93 6.64
CA PRO A 28 12.29 -5.99 6.43
C PRO A 28 12.24 -7.10 7.48
N ILE A 29 11.79 -6.80 8.71
CA ILE A 29 11.75 -7.77 9.80
C ILE A 29 10.68 -8.86 9.53
N PRO A 30 9.38 -8.52 9.33
CA PRO A 30 8.38 -9.50 8.93
C PRO A 30 8.72 -10.19 7.62
N ALA A 31 9.29 -9.48 6.63
CA ALA A 31 9.66 -10.08 5.36
C ALA A 31 10.73 -11.18 5.51
N ALA A 32 11.73 -10.97 6.38
CA ALA A 32 12.73 -11.99 6.69
C ALA A 32 12.11 -13.18 7.45
N LEU A 33 11.23 -12.91 8.42
CA LEU A 33 10.56 -13.94 9.20
C LEU A 33 9.69 -14.85 8.33
N VAL A 34 8.91 -14.28 7.41
CA VAL A 34 8.08 -15.05 6.46
C VAL A 34 8.95 -15.88 5.53
N ARG A 35 10.03 -15.31 4.96
CA ARG A 35 10.96 -16.07 4.11
C ARG A 35 11.59 -17.28 4.82
N ALA A 36 11.88 -17.14 6.11
CA ALA A 36 12.50 -18.21 6.89
C ALA A 36 11.53 -19.35 7.26
N ASN A 37 10.24 -19.04 7.47
CA ASN A 37 9.27 -20.00 8.01
C ASN A 37 8.21 -20.46 6.99
N LEU A 38 7.91 -19.65 5.99
CA LEU A 38 6.81 -19.83 5.02
C LEU A 38 7.26 -19.44 3.59
N PRO A 39 8.29 -20.08 3.04
CA PRO A 39 8.84 -19.74 1.72
C PRO A 39 7.82 -19.89 0.58
N GLU A 40 6.82 -20.76 0.72
CA GLU A 40 5.73 -20.96 -0.24
C GLU A 40 4.86 -19.71 -0.43
N LEU A 41 4.82 -18.81 0.56
CA LEU A 41 4.10 -17.54 0.46
C LEU A 41 4.94 -16.44 -0.23
N CYS A 42 6.23 -16.70 -0.50
CA CYS A 42 7.16 -15.73 -1.08
C CYS A 42 7.29 -15.82 -2.61
N ILE A 43 6.38 -16.53 -3.28
CA ILE A 43 6.44 -16.77 -4.74
C ILE A 43 5.74 -15.69 -5.58
N ALA A 44 4.93 -14.85 -4.95
CA ALA A 44 4.14 -13.84 -5.65
C ALA A 44 4.83 -12.47 -5.60
N GLU A 45 4.77 -11.74 -6.71
CA GLU A 45 5.13 -10.33 -6.74
C GLU A 45 3.98 -9.47 -6.21
N ARG A 46 4.33 -8.31 -5.65
CA ARG A 46 3.35 -7.38 -5.09
C ARG A 46 2.56 -6.73 -6.22
N THR A 47 1.24 -6.94 -6.23
CA THR A 47 0.33 -6.20 -7.11
C THR A 47 0.39 -4.69 -6.82
N PRO A 48 0.53 -3.84 -7.85
CA PRO A 48 0.44 -2.39 -7.69
C PRO A 48 -0.87 -1.94 -7.01
N ASN A 49 -0.89 -0.71 -6.48
CA ASN A 49 -2.13 -0.14 -5.95
C ASN A 49 -3.11 0.04 -7.11
N MET A 50 -4.35 -0.43 -6.91
CA MET A 50 -5.44 -0.28 -7.85
C MET A 50 -5.72 1.21 -8.09
N ARG A 51 -5.83 1.60 -9.36
CA ARG A 51 -6.25 2.96 -9.74
C ARG A 51 -7.72 2.93 -10.11
N MET A 52 -8.43 3.96 -9.68
CA MET A 52 -9.86 4.12 -9.95
C MET A 52 -10.08 5.49 -10.57
N GLU A 53 -10.90 5.53 -11.61
CA GLU A 53 -11.33 6.75 -12.29
C GLU A 53 -12.86 6.85 -12.22
N ALA A 54 -13.37 8.07 -12.04
CA ALA A 54 -14.79 8.34 -12.20
C ALA A 54 -15.09 8.62 -13.68
N GLU A 55 -16.01 7.86 -14.25
CA GLU A 55 -16.55 8.12 -15.58
C GLU A 55 -17.45 9.36 -15.57
N GLN A 56 -17.78 9.88 -16.76
CA GLN A 56 -18.71 10.99 -16.93
C GLN A 56 -20.12 10.69 -16.37
N THR A 57 -20.49 9.41 -16.31
CA THR A 57 -21.74 8.89 -15.74
C THR A 57 -21.73 8.84 -14.21
N GLY A 58 -20.59 9.11 -13.56
CA GLY A 58 -20.39 8.94 -12.11
C GLY A 58 -20.06 7.51 -11.68
N GLN A 59 -20.00 6.55 -12.60
CA GLN A 59 -19.56 5.19 -12.31
C GLN A 59 -18.05 5.15 -12.09
N LEU A 60 -17.59 4.37 -11.10
CA LEU A 60 -16.17 4.13 -10.89
C LEU A 60 -15.70 2.95 -11.75
N ARG A 61 -14.59 3.14 -12.47
CA ARG A 61 -13.91 2.08 -13.23
C ARG A 61 -12.48 1.89 -12.75
N PHE A 62 -11.95 0.69 -12.94
CA PHE A 62 -10.52 0.46 -12.81
C PHE A 62 -9.78 1.09 -13.99
N ALA A 63 -8.64 1.72 -13.71
CA ALA A 63 -7.81 2.42 -14.67
C ALA A 63 -6.38 1.88 -14.70
#